data_AF-A0A955WRR8-F1
#
_entry.id   AF-A0A955WRR8-F1
#
_cell.length_a   1.000
_cell.length_b   1.000
_cell.length_c   1.000
_cell.angle_alpha   90.00
_cell.angle_beta   90.00
_cell.angle_gamma   90.00
#
_symmetry.space_group_name_H-M   'P 1'
#
loop_
_entity.id
_entity.type
_entity.pdbx_description
1 polymer ?
#
loop_
_entity_poly.entity_id
_entity_poly.type
_entity_poly.pdbx_seq_one_letter_code
_entity_poly.pdbx_strand_id
1 'polypeptide(L)'
;MKRSTLGLIVAGLALFLAAPAGAQLVKIGEGGAVEVNAGGTKVKTGKGGTKVNAGGTKVNTGNGGTRVDTGDTQVDTDDDGAAVDVGGAKVRTGLGMPSVRVPRRGGDAQVGTFVCDGDTTKVLKGVVISAADGPAILAKDNCTLTIKGATLQGQNAVVAQDNATVKISGSTLQGNEHAVLATGSADVTLRGSTVSGKLTTQDSADIHKKGNIIR
;
A
#
# COMPACT_ATOMS: atom_id res chain seq x y z
N MET A 1 -79.02 -12.41 -3.68
CA MET A 1 -78.57 -11.37 -2.72
C MET A 1 -77.06 -11.51 -2.55
N LYS A 2 -76.27 -10.68 -3.25
CA LYS A 2 -74.79 -10.67 -3.16
C LYS A 2 -74.37 -9.64 -2.10
N ARG A 3 -73.69 -10.08 -1.04
CA ARG A 3 -73.05 -9.18 -0.07
C ARG A 3 -71.70 -8.77 -0.67
N SER A 4 -71.57 -7.47 -0.99
CA SER A 4 -70.31 -6.86 -1.41
C SER A 4 -69.61 -6.35 -0.15
N THR A 5 -68.45 -6.92 0.15
CA THR A 5 -67.56 -6.51 1.23
C THR A 5 -66.76 -5.31 0.73
N LEU A 6 -67.12 -4.10 1.17
CA LEU A 6 -66.28 -2.92 0.97
C LEU A 6 -64.99 -3.08 1.77
N GLY A 7 -63.88 -3.31 1.08
CA GLY A 7 -62.53 -3.20 1.64
C GLY A 7 -62.20 -1.73 1.89
N LEU A 8 -61.99 -1.38 3.15
CA LEU A 8 -61.50 -0.08 3.58
C LEU A 8 -60.01 0.03 3.16
N ILE A 9 -59.74 0.67 2.03
CA ILE A 9 -58.38 1.03 1.63
C ILE A 9 -57.98 2.26 2.45
N VAL A 10 -57.19 2.05 3.50
CA VAL A 10 -56.51 3.14 4.21
C VAL A 10 -55.40 3.64 3.31
N ALA A 11 -55.72 4.62 2.45
CA ALA A 11 -54.72 5.40 1.76
C ALA A 11 -53.91 6.17 2.82
N GLY A 12 -52.65 5.79 2.98
CA GLY A 12 -51.70 6.47 3.86
C GLY A 12 -51.54 7.92 3.43
N LEU A 13 -52.27 8.81 4.09
CA LEU A 13 -52.13 10.25 3.96
C LEU A 13 -50.75 10.64 4.50
N ALA A 14 -49.77 10.81 3.62
CA ALA A 14 -48.48 11.38 3.97
C ALA A 14 -48.67 12.87 4.27
N LEU A 15 -49.01 13.18 5.52
CA LEU A 15 -49.02 14.54 6.04
C LEU A 15 -47.57 15.04 6.09
N PHE A 16 -47.16 15.76 5.05
CA PHE A 16 -45.91 16.53 5.05
C PHE A 16 -46.08 17.74 5.97
N LEU A 17 -45.96 17.52 7.29
CA LEU A 17 -45.63 18.58 8.22
C LEU A 17 -44.21 19.04 7.90
N ALA A 18 -44.04 20.35 7.70
CA ALA A 18 -42.72 20.97 7.61
C ALA A 18 -41.98 20.69 8.93
N ALA A 19 -41.15 19.66 8.91
CA ALA A 19 -40.46 19.21 10.09
C ALA A 19 -39.40 20.26 10.46
N PRO A 20 -39.27 20.65 11.74
CA PRO A 20 -38.25 21.60 12.16
C PRO A 20 -36.86 21.10 11.73
N ALA A 21 -35.96 22.01 11.37
CA ALA A 21 -34.57 21.66 11.05
C ALA A 21 -33.97 20.85 12.22
N GLY A 22 -33.71 19.56 12.01
CA GLY A 22 -33.29 18.61 13.06
C GLY A 22 -34.28 17.48 13.35
N ALA A 23 -35.48 17.49 12.77
CA ALA A 23 -36.44 16.39 12.93
C ALA A 23 -35.95 15.10 12.28
N GLN A 24 -35.96 14.02 13.05
CA GLN A 24 -35.65 12.67 12.56
C GLN A 24 -36.82 12.17 11.72
N LEU A 25 -36.56 11.85 10.45
CA LEU A 25 -37.57 11.30 9.56
C LEU A 25 -37.51 9.77 9.60
N VAL A 26 -38.53 9.16 10.21
CA VAL A 26 -38.74 7.71 10.19
C VAL A 26 -39.81 7.37 9.16
N LYS A 27 -39.48 6.50 8.21
CA LYS A 27 -40.42 5.97 7.21
C LYS A 27 -40.57 4.47 7.43
N ILE A 28 -41.82 4.01 7.50
CA ILE A 28 -42.15 2.58 7.58
C ILE A 28 -42.77 2.20 6.22
N GLY A 29 -42.10 1.30 5.51
CA GLY A 29 -42.55 0.76 4.22
C GLY A 29 -43.33 -0.54 4.38
N GLU A 30 -43.88 -1.01 3.26
CA GLU A 30 -44.56 -2.31 3.20
C GLU A 30 -43.62 -3.46 3.61
N GLY A 31 -44.17 -4.45 4.33
CA GLY A 31 -43.39 -5.58 4.86
C GLY A 31 -42.50 -5.23 6.06
N GLY A 32 -42.70 -4.08 6.71
CA GLY A 32 -42.00 -3.71 7.95
C GLY A 32 -40.61 -3.13 7.74
N ALA A 33 -40.26 -2.73 6.50
CA ALA A 33 -39.01 -2.05 6.23
C ALA A 33 -38.98 -0.67 6.90
N VAL A 34 -37.88 -0.31 7.56
CA VAL A 34 -37.75 0.97 8.26
C VAL A 34 -36.58 1.76 7.68
N GLU A 35 -36.82 3.03 7.36
CA GLU A 35 -35.78 3.98 6.96
C GLU A 35 -35.74 5.15 7.96
N VAL A 36 -34.58 5.40 8.56
CA VAL A 36 -34.34 6.51 9.48
C VAL A 36 -33.27 7.42 8.90
N ASN A 37 -33.54 8.72 8.85
CA ASN A 37 -32.54 9.74 8.53
C ASN A 37 -32.38 10.68 9.73
N ALA A 38 -31.19 10.68 10.34
CA ALA A 38 -30.89 11.47 11.53
C ALA A 38 -29.44 11.96 11.47
N GLY A 39 -29.23 13.29 11.51
CA GLY A 39 -27.91 13.88 11.73
C GLY A 39 -26.81 13.39 10.78
N GLY A 40 -27.08 13.30 9.48
CA GLY A 40 -26.11 12.81 8.48
C GLY A 40 -25.93 11.29 8.44
N THR A 41 -26.66 10.55 9.28
CA THR A 41 -26.74 9.09 9.27
C THR A 41 -28.05 8.63 8.64
N LYS A 42 -27.94 7.66 7.74
CA LYS A 42 -29.06 7.02 7.07
C LYS A 42 -29.05 5.53 7.37
N VAL A 43 -30.11 5.04 8.00
CA VAL A 43 -30.31 3.61 8.30
C VAL A 43 -31.49 3.08 7.49
N LYS A 44 -31.31 1.93 6.85
CA LYS A 44 -32.39 1.19 6.19
C LYS A 44 -32.35 -0.26 6.66
N THR A 45 -33.44 -0.77 7.21
CA THR A 45 -33.56 -2.16 7.67
C THR A 45 -34.77 -2.82 7.02
N GLY A 46 -34.64 -4.09 6.63
CA GLY A 46 -35.74 -4.91 6.12
C GLY A 46 -35.33 -6.37 5.96
N LYS A 47 -36.12 -7.13 5.18
CA LYS A 47 -35.91 -8.58 4.96
C LYS A 47 -34.53 -8.95 4.40
N GLY A 48 -33.85 -8.03 3.73
CA GLY A 48 -32.49 -8.20 3.19
C GLY A 48 -31.37 -7.76 4.13
N GLY A 49 -31.67 -7.40 5.38
CA GLY A 49 -30.72 -6.95 6.38
C GLY A 49 -30.72 -5.43 6.60
N THR A 50 -29.62 -4.88 7.13
CA THR A 50 -29.51 -3.45 7.52
C THR A 50 -28.38 -2.76 6.77
N LYS A 51 -28.65 -1.56 6.27
CA LYS A 51 -27.67 -0.66 5.65
C LYS A 51 -27.58 0.63 6.45
N VAL A 52 -26.38 0.99 6.87
CA VAL A 52 -26.07 2.25 7.55
C VAL A 52 -25.09 3.04 6.70
N ASN A 53 -25.37 4.32 6.48
CA ASN A 53 -24.42 5.25 5.89
C ASN A 53 -24.27 6.44 6.83
N ALA A 54 -23.08 6.63 7.39
CA ALA A 54 -22.77 7.67 8.38
C ALA A 54 -21.42 8.30 8.05
N GLY A 55 -21.44 9.50 7.47
CA GLY A 55 -20.25 10.37 7.39
C GLY A 55 -19.00 9.74 6.75
N GLY A 56 -19.17 8.86 5.75
CA GLY A 56 -18.06 8.15 5.09
C GLY A 56 -17.97 6.67 5.41
N THR A 57 -18.60 6.23 6.50
CA THR A 57 -18.71 4.81 6.87
C THR A 57 -20.00 4.21 6.31
N LYS A 58 -19.86 3.08 5.61
CA LYS A 58 -20.98 2.28 5.12
C LYS A 58 -20.95 0.91 5.79
N VAL A 59 -22.04 0.54 6.46
CA VAL A 59 -22.23 -0.80 7.04
C VAL A 59 -23.36 -1.48 6.30
N ASN A 60 -23.14 -2.69 5.80
CA ASN A 60 -24.19 -3.54 5.23
C ASN A 60 -24.17 -4.89 5.96
N THR A 61 -25.25 -5.23 6.64
CA THR A 61 -25.47 -6.54 7.25
C THR A 61 -26.55 -7.29 6.47
N GLY A 62 -26.42 -8.60 6.33
CA GLY A 62 -27.42 -9.48 5.71
C GLY A 62 -27.08 -10.96 5.89
N ASN A 63 -27.77 -11.83 5.16
CA ASN A 63 -27.60 -13.28 5.29
C ASN A 63 -26.22 -13.80 4.89
N GLY A 64 -25.42 -13.01 4.15
CA GLY A 64 -24.03 -13.34 3.80
C GLY A 64 -23.01 -12.67 4.71
N GLY A 65 -23.45 -12.17 5.87
CA GLY A 65 -22.58 -11.52 6.86
C GLY A 65 -22.60 -9.99 6.83
N THR A 66 -21.49 -9.37 7.22
CA THR A 66 -21.37 -7.92 7.46
C THR A 66 -20.18 -7.33 6.71
N ARG A 67 -20.42 -6.25 5.98
CA ARG A 67 -19.37 -5.41 5.38
C ARG A 67 -19.37 -4.03 6.01
N VAL A 68 -18.21 -3.57 6.46
CA VAL A 68 -17.94 -2.21 6.91
C VAL A 68 -16.90 -1.59 5.99
N ASP A 69 -17.22 -0.45 5.39
CA ASP A 69 -16.35 0.30 4.48
C ASP A 69 -16.21 1.73 5.00
N THR A 70 -14.98 2.13 5.31
CA THR A 70 -14.62 3.48 5.77
C THR A 70 -13.77 4.24 4.75
N GLY A 71 -13.72 3.74 3.50
CA GLY A 71 -12.82 4.21 2.45
C GLY A 71 -11.49 3.47 2.46
N ASP A 72 -10.65 3.76 3.46
CA ASP A 72 -9.30 3.19 3.56
C ASP A 72 -9.26 1.81 4.24
N THR A 73 -10.29 1.50 5.02
CA THR A 73 -10.44 0.21 5.69
C THR A 73 -11.75 -0.45 5.29
N GLN A 74 -11.65 -1.71 4.87
CA GLN A 74 -12.78 -2.58 4.58
C GLN A 74 -12.71 -3.81 5.49
N VAL A 75 -13.80 -4.10 6.18
CA VAL A 75 -13.96 -5.31 7.01
C VAL A 75 -15.13 -6.08 6.45
N ASP A 76 -14.90 -7.31 6.05
CA ASP A 76 -15.94 -8.26 5.64
C ASP A 76 -15.94 -9.42 6.63
N THR A 77 -17.10 -9.79 7.14
CA THR A 77 -17.28 -11.01 7.94
C THR A 77 -18.39 -11.83 7.31
N ASP A 78 -18.19 -13.13 7.16
CA ASP A 78 -19.17 -14.10 6.66
C ASP A 78 -19.08 -15.40 7.47
N ASP A 79 -19.76 -16.45 7.02
CA ASP A 79 -19.74 -17.76 7.68
C ASP A 79 -18.36 -18.44 7.61
N ASP A 80 -17.51 -18.03 6.66
CA ASP A 80 -16.16 -18.55 6.46
C ASP A 80 -15.12 -17.79 7.29
N GLY A 81 -15.47 -16.65 7.87
CA GLY A 81 -14.68 -15.92 8.87
C GLY A 81 -14.66 -14.41 8.66
N ALA A 82 -13.49 -13.78 8.82
CA ALA A 82 -13.31 -12.33 8.73
C ALA A 82 -12.13 -11.96 7.84
N ALA A 83 -12.33 -10.96 6.99
CA ALA A 83 -11.32 -10.34 6.16
C ALA A 83 -11.22 -8.85 6.48
N VAL A 84 -10.00 -8.34 6.63
CA VAL A 84 -9.72 -6.92 6.85
C VAL A 84 -8.74 -6.45 5.79
N ASP A 85 -9.09 -5.42 5.03
CA ASP A 85 -8.21 -4.70 4.11
C ASP A 85 -7.99 -3.28 4.64
N VAL A 86 -6.74 -2.91 4.93
CA VAL A 86 -6.35 -1.55 5.33
C VAL A 86 -5.28 -1.06 4.37
N GLY A 87 -5.63 -0.14 3.48
CA GLY A 87 -4.66 0.43 2.53
C GLY A 87 -3.91 -0.63 1.69
N GLY A 88 -4.57 -1.75 1.37
CA GLY A 88 -4.02 -2.89 0.63
C GLY A 88 -3.43 -4.00 1.49
N ALA A 89 -3.26 -3.80 2.80
CA ALA A 89 -2.86 -4.84 3.74
C ALA A 89 -4.06 -5.72 4.10
N LYS A 90 -3.98 -7.02 3.76
CA LYS A 90 -5.07 -7.97 3.90
C LYS A 90 -4.80 -8.96 5.03
N VAL A 91 -5.70 -9.02 6.00
CA VAL A 91 -5.79 -10.08 7.02
C VAL A 91 -7.00 -10.95 6.69
N ARG A 92 -6.85 -12.27 6.74
CA ARG A 92 -7.99 -13.21 6.64
C ARG A 92 -7.91 -14.23 7.77
N THR A 93 -8.98 -14.37 8.53
CA THR A 93 -9.20 -15.42 9.51
C THR A 93 -10.36 -16.27 9.01
N GLY A 94 -10.18 -17.56 8.76
CA GLY A 94 -11.26 -18.45 8.32
C GLY A 94 -10.96 -19.91 8.62
N LEU A 95 -11.63 -20.85 7.94
CA LEU A 95 -11.39 -22.31 8.12
C LEU A 95 -9.97 -22.79 7.75
N GLY A 96 -9.12 -21.89 7.24
CA GLY A 96 -7.67 -22.08 7.09
C GLY A 96 -6.87 -21.27 8.10
N MET A 97 -5.57 -21.57 8.23
CA MET A 97 -4.68 -20.79 9.08
C MET A 97 -4.79 -19.28 8.77
N PRO A 98 -4.87 -18.42 9.80
CA PRO A 98 -4.96 -16.99 9.58
C PRO A 98 -3.74 -16.53 8.79
N SER A 99 -3.97 -15.70 7.76
CA SER A 99 -2.89 -15.18 6.93
C SER A 99 -2.94 -13.67 6.87
N VAL A 100 -1.77 -13.06 6.90
CA VAL A 100 -1.57 -11.63 6.77
C VAL A 100 -0.72 -11.40 5.53
N ARG A 101 -1.24 -10.62 4.57
CA ARG A 101 -0.50 -10.11 3.42
C ARG A 101 -0.41 -8.60 3.54
N VAL A 102 0.75 -8.09 3.92
CA VAL A 102 1.04 -6.65 3.90
C VAL A 102 1.69 -6.30 2.56
N PRO A 103 1.16 -5.35 1.77
CA PRO A 103 1.87 -4.81 0.62
C PRO A 103 3.10 -4.08 1.17
N ARG A 104 4.27 -4.58 0.80
CA ARG A 104 5.54 -4.10 1.36
C ARG A 104 5.80 -2.68 0.88
N ARG A 105 5.61 -1.71 1.77
CA ARG A 105 5.96 -0.31 1.55
C ARG A 105 7.41 -0.14 1.98
N GLY A 106 8.30 -0.24 1.00
CA GLY A 106 9.75 -0.39 1.22
C GLY A 106 10.17 -1.77 0.72
N GLY A 107 11.05 -1.77 -0.27
CA GLY A 107 11.54 -2.99 -0.89
C GLY A 107 12.16 -3.89 0.18
N ASP A 108 11.85 -5.17 0.05
CA ASP A 108 12.34 -6.22 0.93
C ASP A 108 13.79 -6.00 1.33
N ALA A 109 14.06 -6.05 2.64
CA ALA A 109 15.41 -6.07 3.14
C ALA A 109 16.08 -7.34 2.63
N GLN A 110 16.87 -7.20 1.58
CA GLN A 110 17.67 -8.29 1.05
C GLN A 110 18.96 -8.36 1.86
N VAL A 111 19.19 -9.50 2.50
CA VAL A 111 20.44 -9.79 3.21
C VAL A 111 21.40 -10.45 2.22
N GLY A 112 22.59 -9.89 2.07
CA GLY A 112 23.64 -10.35 1.16
C GLY A 112 23.84 -9.47 -0.07
N THR A 113 24.85 -9.83 -0.88
CA THR A 113 25.26 -9.06 -2.05
C THR A 113 24.29 -9.22 -3.21
N PHE A 114 23.83 -8.11 -3.78
CA PHE A 114 23.19 -8.11 -5.08
C PHE A 114 24.23 -8.03 -6.19
N VAL A 115 24.21 -8.98 -7.12
CA VAL A 115 25.15 -9.04 -8.23
C VAL A 115 24.47 -8.65 -9.55
N CYS A 116 25.07 -7.69 -10.25
CA CYS A 116 24.79 -7.38 -11.64
C CYS A 116 26.00 -7.72 -12.49
N ASP A 117 25.79 -8.48 -13.56
CA ASP A 117 26.87 -9.13 -14.29
C ASP A 117 26.54 -9.23 -15.79
N GLY A 118 27.59 -9.39 -16.60
CA GLY A 118 27.53 -9.46 -18.06
C GLY A 118 26.89 -8.24 -18.72
N ASP A 119 26.41 -8.41 -19.95
CA ASP A 119 25.77 -7.37 -20.77
C ASP A 119 24.28 -7.16 -20.38
N THR A 120 24.00 -6.97 -19.09
CA THR A 120 22.62 -6.85 -18.60
C THR A 120 22.28 -5.45 -18.10
N THR A 121 21.00 -5.09 -18.18
CA THR A 121 20.47 -3.87 -17.57
C THR A 121 19.52 -4.21 -16.43
N LYS A 122 19.76 -3.66 -15.24
CA LYS A 122 18.92 -3.89 -14.05
C LYS A 122 18.47 -2.58 -13.40
N VAL A 123 17.30 -2.60 -12.77
CA VAL A 123 16.73 -1.44 -12.07
C VAL A 123 16.27 -1.84 -10.67
N LEU A 124 16.80 -1.17 -9.66
CA LEU A 124 16.43 -1.30 -8.25
C LEU A 124 15.71 -0.05 -7.78
N LYS A 125 14.54 -0.20 -7.15
CA LYS A 125 13.73 0.90 -6.65
C LYS A 125 13.25 0.63 -5.22
N GLY A 126 13.53 1.54 -4.30
CA GLY A 126 12.99 1.49 -2.95
C GLY A 126 13.53 0.34 -2.08
N VAL A 127 14.57 -0.36 -2.51
CA VAL A 127 15.08 -1.58 -1.85
C VAL A 127 16.00 -1.25 -0.68
N VAL A 128 16.01 -2.14 0.32
CA VAL A 128 17.02 -2.13 1.39
C VAL A 128 17.92 -3.33 1.18
N ILE A 129 19.23 -3.12 1.04
CA ILE A 129 20.20 -4.21 0.84
C ILE A 129 21.30 -4.06 1.88
N SER A 130 21.52 -5.12 2.66
CA SER A 130 22.52 -5.14 3.72
C SER A 130 23.38 -6.40 3.61
N ALA A 131 24.69 -6.22 3.38
CA ALA A 131 25.67 -7.31 3.37
C ALA A 131 26.56 -7.20 4.61
N ALA A 132 26.60 -8.26 5.44
CA ALA A 132 27.47 -8.29 6.61
C ALA A 132 28.95 -8.41 6.20
N ASP A 133 29.21 -9.32 5.26
CA ASP A 133 30.54 -9.59 4.72
C ASP A 133 30.55 -9.27 3.23
N GLY A 134 31.33 -8.26 2.84
CA GLY A 134 31.49 -7.85 1.44
C GLY A 134 30.56 -6.73 0.98
N PRO A 135 30.39 -6.56 -0.35
CA PRO A 135 29.67 -5.43 -0.89
C PRO A 135 28.15 -5.63 -0.86
N ALA A 136 27.38 -4.56 -0.65
CA ALA A 136 25.91 -4.63 -0.77
C ALA A 136 25.50 -4.80 -2.24
N ILE A 137 26.14 -4.06 -3.14
CA ILE A 137 25.98 -4.17 -4.59
C ILE A 137 27.34 -4.49 -5.22
N LEU A 138 27.38 -5.49 -6.09
CA LEU A 138 28.49 -5.76 -7.00
C LEU A 138 28.00 -5.66 -8.44
N ALA A 139 28.42 -4.64 -9.17
CA ALA A 139 28.22 -4.50 -10.61
C ALA A 139 29.54 -4.75 -11.33
N LYS A 140 29.58 -5.69 -12.26
CA LYS A 140 30.80 -6.06 -12.99
C LYS A 140 30.54 -6.32 -14.47
N ASP A 141 31.59 -6.62 -15.22
CA ASP A 141 31.59 -6.73 -16.68
C ASP A 141 31.00 -5.47 -17.33
N ASN A 142 30.01 -5.61 -18.22
CA ASN A 142 29.37 -4.49 -18.93
C ASN A 142 27.97 -4.16 -18.37
N CYS A 143 27.68 -4.50 -17.12
CA CYS A 143 26.34 -4.31 -16.56
C CYS A 143 25.98 -2.81 -16.48
N THR A 144 24.74 -2.48 -16.86
CA THR A 144 24.11 -1.19 -16.55
C THR A 144 23.12 -1.30 -15.40
N LEU A 145 23.42 -0.69 -14.25
CA LEU A 145 22.57 -0.73 -13.06
C LEU A 145 22.00 0.64 -12.71
N THR A 146 20.68 0.73 -12.53
CA THR A 146 20.00 1.94 -12.03
C THR A 146 19.40 1.70 -10.66
N ILE A 147 19.76 2.53 -9.68
CA ILE A 147 19.31 2.44 -8.28
C ILE A 147 18.57 3.74 -7.90
N LYS A 148 17.35 3.61 -7.40
CA LYS A 148 16.51 4.77 -7.02
C LYS A 148 15.90 4.59 -5.63
N GLY A 149 16.13 5.52 -4.72
CA GLY A 149 15.49 5.50 -3.40
C GLY A 149 15.85 4.29 -2.55
N ALA A 150 17.06 3.76 -2.69
CA ALA A 150 17.49 2.55 -1.99
C ALA A 150 18.31 2.87 -0.73
N THR A 151 18.33 1.94 0.22
CA THR A 151 19.26 1.96 1.37
C THR A 151 20.23 0.81 1.23
N LEU A 152 21.53 1.12 1.09
CA LEU A 152 22.58 0.14 0.82
C LEU A 152 23.61 0.16 1.94
N GLN A 153 23.86 -1.00 2.55
CA GLN A 153 24.79 -1.14 3.66
C GLN A 153 25.73 -2.33 3.47
N GLY A 154 27.02 -2.12 3.68
CA GLY A 154 27.99 -3.23 3.72
C GLY A 154 29.41 -2.77 4.06
N GLN A 155 30.37 -3.69 3.95
CA GLN A 155 31.79 -3.33 3.97
C GLN A 155 32.05 -2.27 2.89
N ASN A 156 31.57 -2.58 1.68
CA ASN A 156 31.44 -1.63 0.58
C ASN A 156 29.97 -1.48 0.18
N ALA A 157 29.40 -0.27 0.17
CA ALA A 157 27.97 -0.17 -0.16
C ALA A 157 27.71 -0.47 -1.65
N VAL A 158 28.58 0.03 -2.55
CA VAL A 158 28.54 -0.28 -3.98
C VAL A 158 29.95 -0.51 -4.49
N VAL A 159 30.13 -1.61 -5.23
CA VAL A 159 31.34 -1.91 -5.98
C VAL A 159 30.98 -1.99 -7.47
N ALA A 160 31.63 -1.18 -8.29
CA ALA A 160 31.52 -1.19 -9.74
C ALA A 160 32.87 -1.57 -10.35
N GLN A 161 32.91 -2.59 -11.19
CA GLN A 161 34.13 -3.17 -11.77
C GLN A 161 34.03 -3.23 -13.29
N ASP A 162 35.19 -3.43 -13.94
CA ASP A 162 35.33 -3.57 -15.39
C ASP A 162 34.69 -2.41 -16.14
N ASN A 163 33.66 -2.62 -16.97
CA ASN A 163 32.98 -1.56 -17.73
C ASN A 163 31.57 -1.26 -17.20
N ALA A 164 31.30 -1.58 -15.94
CA ALA A 164 29.97 -1.43 -15.37
C ALA A 164 29.57 0.06 -15.31
N THR A 165 28.31 0.34 -15.65
CA THR A 165 27.71 1.68 -15.55
C THR A 165 26.65 1.69 -14.45
N VAL A 166 26.85 2.46 -13.38
CA VAL A 166 25.95 2.50 -12.23
C VAL A 166 25.38 3.90 -12.01
N LYS A 167 24.06 4.04 -12.02
CA LYS A 167 23.35 5.30 -11.77
C LYS A 167 22.56 5.22 -10.48
N ILE A 168 22.88 6.08 -9.52
CA ILE A 168 22.28 6.07 -8.18
C ILE A 168 21.60 7.41 -7.92
N SER A 169 20.35 7.38 -7.49
CA SER A 169 19.58 8.60 -7.22
C SER A 169 18.67 8.51 -6.00
N GLY A 170 18.69 9.53 -5.15
CA GLY A 170 17.83 9.59 -3.96
C GLY A 170 18.08 8.47 -2.95
N SER A 171 19.27 7.86 -2.95
CA SER A 171 19.58 6.68 -2.14
C SER A 171 20.45 7.03 -0.93
N THR A 172 20.47 6.15 0.06
CA THR A 172 21.39 6.19 1.20
C THR A 172 22.42 5.08 1.04
N LEU A 173 23.70 5.44 1.05
CA LEU A 173 24.83 4.51 0.91
C LEU A 173 25.66 4.56 2.20
N GLN A 174 25.84 3.41 2.84
CA GLN A 174 26.64 3.28 4.05
C GLN A 174 27.68 2.17 3.86
N GLY A 175 28.91 2.58 3.59
CA GLY A 175 30.06 1.68 3.48
C GLY A 175 30.98 1.86 4.67
N ASN A 176 31.35 0.76 5.33
CA ASN A 176 32.32 0.79 6.43
C ASN A 176 33.73 1.15 5.92
N GLU A 177 34.11 0.62 4.76
CA GLU A 177 35.37 0.92 4.09
C GLU A 177 35.16 1.94 2.96
N HIS A 178 34.35 1.58 1.96
CA HIS A 178 33.96 2.46 0.85
C HIS A 178 32.44 2.51 0.68
N ALA A 179 31.86 3.72 0.64
CA ALA A 179 30.48 3.86 0.19
C ALA A 179 30.34 3.54 -1.31
N VAL A 180 31.34 3.91 -2.12
CA VAL A 180 31.46 3.47 -3.51
C VAL A 180 32.92 3.19 -3.82
N LEU A 181 33.19 2.02 -4.38
CA LEU A 181 34.46 1.63 -4.97
C LEU A 181 34.24 1.37 -6.46
N ALA A 182 34.89 2.15 -7.32
CA ALA A 182 34.87 1.95 -8.76
C ALA A 182 36.27 1.57 -9.26
N THR A 183 36.39 0.49 -10.03
CA THR A 183 37.67 -0.06 -10.55
C THR A 183 37.56 -0.37 -12.04
N GLY A 184 38.69 -0.60 -12.73
CA GLY A 184 38.70 -0.85 -14.17
C GLY A 184 38.35 0.40 -14.99
N SER A 185 37.29 0.32 -15.79
CA SER A 185 36.72 1.42 -16.59
C SER A 185 35.27 1.73 -16.21
N ALA A 186 34.89 1.46 -14.95
CA ALA A 186 33.53 1.62 -14.49
C ALA A 186 33.13 3.10 -14.37
N ASP A 187 31.87 3.41 -14.69
CA ASP A 187 31.27 4.74 -14.52
C ASP A 187 30.19 4.70 -13.44
N VAL A 188 30.33 5.52 -12.41
CA VAL A 188 29.31 5.67 -11.38
C VAL A 188 28.82 7.10 -11.29
N THR A 189 27.51 7.30 -11.46
CA THR A 189 26.85 8.58 -11.26
C THR A 189 26.01 8.59 -9.98
N LEU A 190 26.28 9.52 -9.07
CA LEU A 190 25.54 9.77 -7.82
C LEU A 190 24.72 11.05 -7.93
N ARG A 191 23.42 11.00 -7.63
CA ARG A 191 22.54 12.19 -7.60
C ARG A 191 21.66 12.26 -6.36
N GLY A 192 21.68 13.38 -5.64
CA GLY A 192 20.75 13.63 -4.53
C GLY A 192 20.74 12.50 -3.49
N SER A 193 21.90 11.91 -3.23
CA SER A 193 22.05 10.71 -2.38
C SER A 193 22.84 11.06 -1.13
N THR A 194 22.56 10.37 -0.03
CA THR A 194 23.31 10.48 1.23
C THR A 194 24.39 9.42 1.23
N VAL A 195 25.64 9.81 1.49
CA VAL A 195 26.81 8.94 1.35
C VAL A 195 27.63 8.98 2.62
N SER A 196 27.57 7.90 3.39
CA SER A 196 28.42 7.66 4.56
C SER A 196 29.50 6.63 4.19
N GLY A 197 30.73 7.10 4.02
CA GLY A 197 31.89 6.27 3.65
C GLY A 197 32.73 6.89 2.52
N LYS A 198 33.87 6.27 2.21
CA LYS A 198 34.78 6.79 1.18
C LYS A 198 34.22 6.56 -0.22
N LEU A 199 34.52 7.48 -1.13
CA LEU A 199 34.29 7.31 -2.56
C LEU A 199 35.65 7.15 -3.22
N THR A 200 35.91 5.99 -3.80
CA THR A 200 37.24 5.61 -4.29
C THR A 200 37.14 5.16 -5.73
N THR A 201 38.03 5.69 -6.56
CA THR A 201 38.28 5.25 -7.93
C THR A 201 39.65 4.59 -8.02
N GLN A 202 39.76 3.59 -8.88
CA GLN A 202 41.02 2.94 -9.28
C GLN A 202 41.03 2.79 -10.80
N ASP A 203 42.23 2.64 -11.37
CA ASP A 203 42.45 2.53 -12.82
C ASP A 203 41.85 3.71 -13.61
N SER A 204 41.03 3.43 -14.62
CA SER A 204 40.35 4.40 -15.49
C SER A 204 38.89 4.64 -15.07
N ALA A 205 38.50 4.23 -13.85
CA ALA A 205 37.13 4.36 -13.39
C ALA A 205 36.79 5.78 -12.93
N ASP A 206 35.54 6.18 -13.12
CA ASP A 206 35.05 7.53 -12.83
C ASP A 206 33.84 7.51 -11.88
N ILE A 207 33.82 8.48 -10.95
CA ILE A 207 32.67 8.73 -10.06
C ILE A 207 32.20 10.18 -10.24
N HIS A 208 31.06 10.34 -10.90
CA HIS A 208 30.39 11.62 -11.11
C HIS A 208 29.40 11.94 -9.99
N LYS A 209 29.62 13.06 -9.30
CA LYS A 209 28.73 13.58 -8.27
C LYS A 209 27.88 14.71 -8.85
N LYS A 210 26.57 14.52 -8.94
CA LYS A 210 25.64 15.51 -9.51
C LYS A 210 24.61 15.97 -8.48
N GLY A 211 24.59 17.27 -8.19
CA GLY A 211 23.67 17.85 -7.22
C GLY A 211 24.13 17.66 -5.76
N ASN A 212 23.21 17.87 -4.81
CA ASN A 212 23.55 17.84 -3.39
C ASN A 212 23.85 16.40 -2.94
N ILE A 213 25.07 16.16 -2.48
CA ILE A 213 25.46 14.90 -1.82
C ILE A 213 25.70 15.24 -0.37
N ILE A 214 24.89 14.66 0.49
CA ILE A 214 25.00 14.85 1.94
C ILE A 214 25.99 13.79 2.43
N ARG A 215 27.13 14.25 2.95
CA ARG A 215 28.18 13.42 3.54
C ARG A 215 28.09 13.44 5.04
#